data_AF-A0A379DK88-F1
#
_entry.id   AF-A0A379DK88-F1
#
_cell.length_a   1.000
_cell.length_b   1.000
_cell.length_c   1.000
_cell.angle_alpha   90.00
_cell.angle_beta   90.00
_cell.angle_gamma   90.00
#
_symmetry.space_group_name_H-M   'P 1'
#
loop_
_entity.id
_entity.type
_entity.pdbx_description
1 polymer ?
#
loop_
_entity_poly.entity_id
_entity_poly.type
_entity_poly.pdbx_seq_one_letter_code
_entity_poly.pdbx_strand_id
1 'polypeptide(L)'
;MEKIKLSNLNKIEKYRAIIPVFNSDNGEYVYVLNPNTENMQPIMDYFNSVWNGDLEENEDVAYKILIDNFTNIEVDDKINFDTKDIVLSEVLFHLTIIFNQCLNICILANINGILEDSRDKAEKELNRLANDLEKSEEKKE
;
A
#
# COMPACT_ATOMS: atom_id res chain seq x y z
N MET A 1 -3.72 -29.46 -2.04
CA MET A 1 -3.75 -28.16 -2.73
C MET A 1 -3.87 -28.39 -4.23
N GLU A 2 -4.91 -27.87 -4.86
CA GLU A 2 -5.03 -27.88 -6.32
C GLU A 2 -3.94 -27.02 -6.96
N LYS A 3 -3.27 -27.55 -7.99
CA LYS A 3 -2.25 -26.80 -8.75
C LYS A 3 -2.96 -25.86 -9.72
N ILE A 4 -2.91 -24.55 -9.46
CA ILE A 4 -3.40 -23.53 -10.38
C ILE A 4 -2.52 -23.55 -11.64
N LYS A 5 -3.13 -23.73 -12.81
CA LYS A 5 -2.43 -23.56 -14.10
C LYS A 5 -2.23 -22.07 -14.36
N LEU A 6 -0.98 -21.64 -14.56
CA LEU A 6 -0.64 -20.23 -14.84
C LEU A 6 -1.38 -19.66 -16.06
N SER A 7 -1.77 -20.50 -17.02
CA SER A 7 -2.59 -20.13 -18.19
C SER A 7 -4.01 -19.68 -17.85
N ASN A 8 -4.49 -20.00 -16.65
CA ASN A 8 -5.85 -19.67 -16.18
C ASN A 8 -5.84 -18.40 -15.30
N LEU A 9 -4.67 -17.84 -15.01
CA LEU A 9 -4.57 -16.54 -14.37
C LEU A 9 -4.78 -15.47 -15.43
N ASN A 10 -5.60 -14.45 -15.13
CA ASN A 10 -5.72 -13.29 -16.00
C ASN A 10 -4.33 -12.68 -16.22
N LYS A 11 -3.97 -12.43 -17.48
CA LYS A 11 -2.78 -11.65 -17.78
C LYS A 11 -2.94 -10.30 -17.10
N ILE A 12 -2.04 -9.96 -16.19
CA ILE A 12 -2.02 -8.64 -15.58
C ILE A 12 -1.62 -7.67 -16.68
N GLU A 13 -2.57 -6.86 -17.14
CA GLU A 13 -2.27 -5.78 -18.07
C GLU A 13 -1.29 -4.81 -17.40
N LYS A 14 -0.28 -4.34 -18.14
CA LYS A 14 0.71 -3.40 -17.61
C LYS A 14 0.06 -2.09 -17.17
N TYR A 15 -0.93 -1.64 -17.94
CA TYR A 15 -1.62 -0.37 -17.74
C TYR A 15 -2.98 -0.62 -17.11
N ARG A 16 -3.30 0.20 -16.11
CA ARG A 16 -4.65 0.33 -15.55
C ARG A 16 -5.53 1.22 -16.44
N ALA A 17 -4.96 2.27 -16.99
CA ALA A 17 -5.65 3.21 -17.86
C ALA A 17 -4.69 3.82 -18.89
N ILE A 18 -5.24 4.20 -20.03
CA ILE A 18 -4.56 4.97 -21.07
C ILE A 18 -5.52 6.11 -21.44
N ILE A 19 -5.20 7.32 -21.00
CA ILE A 19 -6.10 8.47 -21.04
C ILE A 19 -5.63 9.42 -22.15
N PRO A 20 -6.43 9.69 -23.19
CA PRO A 20 -6.05 10.60 -24.27
C PRO A 20 -6.06 12.06 -23.80
N VAL A 21 -5.03 12.81 -24.18
CA VAL A 21 -4.96 14.26 -23.95
C VAL A 21 -5.58 14.98 -25.14
N PHE A 22 -6.85 15.36 -25.00
CA PHE A 22 -7.57 16.12 -26.01
C PHE A 22 -6.96 17.54 -26.12
N ASN A 23 -6.61 17.96 -27.35
CA ASN A 23 -5.89 19.20 -27.71
C ASN A 23 -4.35 19.13 -27.73
N SER A 24 -3.74 17.95 -27.64
CA SER A 24 -2.32 17.80 -28.02
C SER A 24 -2.18 17.66 -29.53
N ASP A 25 -1.28 18.42 -30.15
CA ASP A 25 -1.05 18.41 -31.60
C ASP A 25 -0.54 17.04 -32.11
N ASN A 26 -0.06 16.18 -31.21
CA ASN A 26 0.64 14.92 -31.52
C ASN A 26 -0.02 13.65 -30.95
N GLY A 27 -1.23 13.72 -30.39
CA GLY A 27 -1.89 12.53 -29.84
C GLY A 27 -1.17 11.98 -28.60
N GLU A 28 -1.06 12.81 -27.57
CA GLU A 28 -0.46 12.46 -26.29
C GLU A 28 -1.42 11.64 -25.42
N TYR A 29 -0.84 10.77 -24.59
CA TYR A 29 -1.58 9.92 -23.66
C TYR A 29 -0.94 9.98 -22.28
N VAL A 30 -1.78 9.95 -21.25
CA VAL A 30 -1.36 9.61 -19.90
C VAL A 30 -1.55 8.12 -19.70
N TYR A 31 -0.49 7.44 -19.28
CA TYR A 31 -0.50 6.04 -18.90
C TYR A 31 -0.59 5.94 -17.38
N VAL A 32 -1.57 5.20 -16.87
CA VAL A 32 -1.61 4.83 -15.46
C VAL A 32 -1.23 3.37 -15.34
N LEU A 33 -0.18 3.06 -14.58
CA LEU A 33 0.32 1.70 -14.39
C LEU A 33 -0.55 0.92 -13.41
N ASN A 34 -0.65 -0.39 -13.62
CA ASN A 34 -1.19 -1.27 -12.58
C ASN A 34 -0.19 -1.39 -11.41
N PRO A 35 -0.67 -1.52 -10.16
CA PRO A 35 0.21 -1.73 -9.01
C PRO A 35 0.98 -3.03 -9.08
N ASN A 36 2.27 -2.95 -8.76
CA ASN A 36 3.20 -4.05 -8.61
C ASN A 36 4.16 -3.75 -7.44
N THR A 37 4.98 -4.73 -7.07
CA THR A 37 5.86 -4.59 -5.90
C THR A 37 6.81 -3.39 -6.00
N GLU A 38 7.32 -3.09 -7.18
CA GLU A 38 8.31 -2.02 -7.38
C GLU A 38 7.67 -0.64 -7.28
N ASN A 39 6.58 -0.38 -8.03
CA ASN A 39 5.95 0.94 -8.05
C ASN A 39 5.11 1.25 -6.80
N MET A 40 4.68 0.23 -6.04
CA MET A 40 4.01 0.43 -4.75
C MET A 40 4.99 0.73 -3.61
N GLN A 41 6.25 0.31 -3.71
CA GLN A 41 7.19 0.42 -2.59
C GLN A 41 7.28 1.85 -2.02
N PRO A 42 7.38 2.91 -2.83
CA PRO A 42 7.49 4.27 -2.31
C PRO A 42 6.27 4.73 -1.50
N ILE A 43 5.05 4.41 -1.94
CA ILE A 43 3.83 4.79 -1.20
C ILE A 43 3.65 3.94 0.06
N MET A 44 4.10 2.68 0.03
CA MET A 44 4.12 1.80 1.20
C MET A 44 5.10 2.30 2.27
N ASP A 45 6.30 2.74 1.86
CA ASP A 45 7.30 3.33 2.75
C ASP A 45 6.78 4.62 3.39
N TYR A 46 6.10 5.46 2.61
CA TYR A 46 5.41 6.64 3.11
C TYR A 46 4.36 6.29 4.18
N PHE A 47 3.47 5.33 3.90
CA PHE A 47 2.46 4.91 4.88
C PHE A 47 3.06 4.35 6.17
N ASN A 48 4.11 3.54 6.05
CA ASN A 48 4.80 3.01 7.22
C ASN A 48 5.47 4.12 8.04
N SER A 49 6.07 5.10 7.38
CA SER A 49 6.68 6.26 8.05
C SER A 49 5.64 7.09 8.81
N VAL A 50 4.47 7.32 8.20
CA VAL A 50 3.34 7.99 8.87
C VAL A 50 2.82 7.15 10.05
N TRP A 51 2.63 5.84 9.84
CA TRP A 51 2.15 4.93 10.88
C TRP A 51 3.08 4.87 12.10
N ASN A 52 4.38 4.87 11.88
CA ASN A 52 5.39 4.85 12.94
C ASN A 52 5.60 6.21 13.60
N GLY A 53 5.01 7.28 13.06
CA GLY A 53 5.18 8.65 13.55
C GLY A 53 6.51 9.29 13.14
N ASP A 54 7.22 8.73 12.16
CA ASP A 54 8.44 9.30 11.59
C ASP A 54 8.14 10.50 10.68
N LEU A 55 6.91 10.57 10.15
CA LEU A 55 6.45 11.60 9.23
C LEU A 55 5.02 12.04 9.59
N GLU A 56 4.71 13.33 9.44
CA GLU A 56 3.34 13.83 9.51
C GLU A 56 2.58 13.52 8.20
N GLU A 57 1.29 13.21 8.32
CA GLU A 57 0.43 12.97 7.17
C GLU A 57 0.33 14.23 6.29
N ASN A 58 0.63 14.05 5.00
CA ASN A 58 0.53 15.08 3.97
C ASN A 58 0.01 14.50 2.64
N GLU A 59 -1.21 14.89 2.27
CA GLU A 59 -1.86 14.42 1.04
C GLU A 59 -1.08 14.77 -0.23
N ASP A 60 -0.49 15.96 -0.32
CA ASP A 60 0.26 16.41 -1.50
C ASP A 60 1.49 15.52 -1.75
N VAL A 61 2.19 15.13 -0.67
CA VAL A 61 3.33 14.20 -0.75
C VAL A 61 2.89 12.84 -1.24
N ALA A 62 1.79 12.30 -0.69
CA ALA A 62 1.27 11.01 -1.11
C ALA A 62 0.86 11.01 -2.59
N TYR A 63 0.16 12.05 -3.05
CA TYR A 63 -0.22 12.16 -4.46
C TYR A 63 0.98 12.39 -5.38
N LYS A 64 2.00 13.13 -4.95
CA LYS A 64 3.25 13.26 -5.72
C LYS A 64 3.93 11.90 -5.93
N ILE A 65 4.05 11.12 -4.86
CA ILE A 65 4.59 9.75 -4.95
C ILE A 65 3.78 8.91 -5.95
N LEU A 66 2.44 9.00 -5.91
CA LEU A 66 1.58 8.26 -6.84
C LEU A 66 1.78 8.72 -8.30
N ILE A 67 1.81 10.03 -8.55
CA ILE A 67 2.00 10.57 -9.91
C ILE A 67 3.35 10.12 -10.46
N ASP A 68 4.43 10.30 -9.69
CA ASP A 68 5.80 10.02 -10.11
C ASP A 68 6.05 8.53 -10.39
N ASN A 69 5.34 7.62 -9.71
CA ASN A 69 5.58 6.17 -9.80
C ASN A 69 4.56 5.41 -10.65
N PHE A 70 3.35 5.96 -10.85
CA PHE A 70 2.28 5.27 -11.57
C PHE A 70 1.93 5.93 -12.89
N THR A 71 2.44 7.14 -13.17
CA THR A 71 2.11 7.87 -14.38
C THR A 71 3.34 8.35 -15.12
N ASN A 72 3.15 8.85 -16.33
CA ASN A 72 4.15 9.59 -17.11
C ASN A 72 3.98 11.11 -17.02
N ILE A 73 3.23 11.62 -16.03
CA ILE A 73 3.05 13.05 -15.82
C ILE A 73 4.23 13.59 -15.02
N GLU A 74 4.76 14.73 -15.43
CA GLU A 74 5.76 15.49 -14.67
C GLU A 74 5.04 16.65 -13.94
N VAL A 75 5.15 16.69 -12.60
CA VAL A 75 4.58 17.76 -11.76
C VAL A 75 5.67 18.44 -10.93
N ASP A 76 5.62 19.78 -10.89
CA ASP A 76 6.38 20.58 -9.93
C ASP A 76 5.95 20.26 -8.48
N ASP A 77 6.76 20.65 -7.49
CA ASP A 77 6.53 20.33 -6.07
C ASP A 77 5.19 20.80 -5.51
N LYS A 78 4.49 21.73 -6.19
CA LYS A 78 3.13 22.12 -5.87
C LYS A 78 2.16 21.54 -6.89
N ILE A 79 1.46 20.49 -6.49
CA ILE A 79 0.38 19.92 -7.29
C ILE A 79 -0.86 20.79 -7.07
N ASN A 80 -1.33 21.47 -8.13
CA ASN A 80 -2.62 22.12 -8.12
C ASN A 80 -3.67 21.17 -8.70
N PHE A 81 -4.53 20.63 -7.83
CA PHE A 81 -5.64 19.77 -8.24
C PHE A 81 -6.82 20.58 -8.80
N ASP A 82 -6.61 21.33 -9.89
CA ASP A 82 -7.73 21.98 -10.60
C ASP A 82 -8.49 20.92 -11.39
N THR A 83 -9.56 20.38 -10.80
CA THR A 83 -10.42 19.33 -11.36
C THR A 83 -11.25 19.77 -12.57
N LYS A 84 -11.08 21.01 -13.04
CA LYS A 84 -11.63 21.45 -14.32
C LYS A 84 -10.93 20.81 -15.52
N ASP A 85 -9.70 20.31 -15.32
CA ASP A 85 -9.04 19.46 -16.31
C ASP A 85 -9.59 18.02 -16.22
N ILE A 86 -10.22 17.58 -17.31
CA ILE A 86 -10.86 16.26 -17.39
C ILE A 86 -9.84 15.13 -17.41
N VAL A 87 -8.65 15.35 -18.01
CA VAL A 87 -7.57 14.35 -18.05
C VAL A 87 -7.03 14.17 -16.64
N LEU A 88 -6.71 15.28 -15.96
CA LEU A 88 -6.21 15.22 -14.59
C LEU A 88 -7.22 14.57 -13.64
N SER A 89 -8.51 14.90 -13.77
CA SER A 89 -9.56 14.28 -12.96
C SER A 89 -9.64 12.76 -13.14
N GLU A 90 -9.52 12.26 -14.36
CA GLU A 90 -9.52 10.82 -14.65
C GLU A 90 -8.27 10.14 -14.08
N VAL A 91 -7.11 10.77 -14.19
CA VAL A 91 -5.87 10.29 -13.57
C VAL A 91 -6.03 10.17 -12.06
N LEU A 92 -6.51 11.22 -11.39
CA LEU A 92 -6.71 11.24 -9.94
C LEU A 92 -7.71 10.18 -9.48
N PHE A 93 -8.75 9.89 -10.27
CA PHE A 93 -9.66 8.79 -9.99
C PHE A 93 -8.91 7.46 -9.92
N HIS A 94 -8.08 7.15 -10.92
CA HIS A 94 -7.30 5.92 -10.92
C HIS A 94 -6.25 5.86 -9.80
N LEU A 95 -5.55 6.97 -9.55
CA LEU A 95 -4.57 7.07 -8.46
C LEU A 95 -5.22 6.92 -7.09
N THR A 96 -6.42 7.46 -6.88
CA THR A 96 -7.19 7.28 -5.63
C THR A 96 -7.53 5.80 -5.40
N ILE A 97 -7.87 5.05 -6.45
CA ILE A 97 -8.12 3.61 -6.31
C ILE A 97 -6.82 2.89 -5.90
N ILE A 98 -5.69 3.25 -6.51
CA ILE A 98 -4.37 2.68 -6.20
C ILE A 98 -3.96 3.00 -4.77
N PHE A 99 -4.12 4.25 -4.34
CA PHE A 99 -3.88 4.71 -2.98
C PHE A 99 -4.62 3.84 -1.96
N ASN A 100 -5.94 3.68 -2.15
CA ASN A 100 -6.76 2.88 -1.25
C ASN A 100 -6.37 1.39 -1.24
N GLN A 101 -5.96 0.84 -2.39
CA GLN A 101 -5.45 -0.52 -2.47
C GLN A 101 -4.16 -0.68 -1.64
N CYS A 102 -3.21 0.24 -1.80
CA CYS A 102 -1.95 0.22 -1.05
C CYS A 102 -2.18 0.43 0.45
N LEU A 103 -3.05 1.38 0.81
CA LEU A 103 -3.39 1.68 2.20
C LEU A 103 -4.01 0.45 2.89
N ASN A 104 -4.94 -0.23 2.23
CA ASN A 104 -5.54 -1.45 2.77
C ASN A 104 -4.50 -2.56 2.99
N ILE A 105 -3.55 -2.73 2.05
CA ILE A 105 -2.46 -3.70 2.21
C ILE A 105 -1.59 -3.34 3.42
N CYS A 106 -1.22 -2.06 3.56
CA CYS A 106 -0.41 -1.56 4.66
C CYS A 106 -1.09 -1.78 6.02
N ILE A 107 -2.37 -1.40 6.13
CA ILE A 107 -3.16 -1.60 7.35
C ILE A 107 -3.22 -3.08 7.73
N LEU A 108 -3.50 -3.97 6.75
CA LEU A 108 -3.56 -5.41 7.02
C LEU A 108 -2.22 -5.98 7.48
N ALA A 109 -1.12 -5.54 6.86
CA ALA A 109 0.23 -5.95 7.26
C ALA A 109 0.54 -5.52 8.70
N ASN A 110 0.22 -4.26 9.05
CA ASN A 110 0.47 -3.73 10.40
C ASN A 110 -0.41 -4.39 11.45
N ILE A 111 -1.70 -4.63 11.17
CA ILE A 111 -2.59 -5.37 12.08
C ILE A 111 -2.05 -6.79 12.32
N ASN A 112 -1.62 -7.49 11.26
CA ASN A 112 -1.03 -8.82 11.42
C ASN A 112 0.21 -8.80 12.30
N GLY A 113 1.11 -7.83 12.13
CA GLY A 113 2.28 -7.66 12.99
C GLY A 113 1.91 -7.46 14.47
N ILE A 114 0.91 -6.60 14.75
CA ILE A 114 0.41 -6.39 16.12
C ILE A 114 -0.16 -7.68 16.73
N LEU A 115 -0.91 -8.46 15.93
CA LEU A 115 -1.49 -9.72 16.38
C LEU A 115 -0.42 -10.76 16.67
N GLU A 116 0.62 -10.86 15.83
CA GLU A 116 1.77 -11.75 16.05
C GLU A 116 2.53 -11.37 17.33
N ASP A 117 2.84 -10.08 17.52
CA ASP A 117 3.49 -9.59 18.74
C ASP A 117 2.68 -9.88 20.00
N SER A 118 1.36 -9.71 19.92
CA SER A 118 0.44 -10.00 21.03
C SER A 118 0.41 -11.49 21.37
N ARG A 119 0.33 -12.34 20.34
CA ARG A 119 0.40 -13.81 20.49
C ARG A 119 1.70 -14.22 21.16
N ASP A 120 2.83 -13.71 20.69
CA ASP A 120 4.15 -14.08 21.21
C ASP A 120 4.35 -13.62 22.67
N LYS A 121 3.78 -12.48 23.05
CA LYS A 121 3.74 -12.02 24.46
C LYS A 121 2.87 -12.94 25.32
N ALA A 122 1.69 -13.31 24.83
CA ALA A 122 0.79 -14.20 25.54
C ALA A 122 1.40 -15.60 25.77
N GLU A 123 2.07 -16.14 24.76
CA GLU A 123 2.75 -17.44 24.84
C GLU A 123 3.90 -17.42 25.87
N LYS A 124 4.70 -16.35 25.89
CA LYS A 124 5.76 -16.16 26.89
C LYS A 124 5.20 -16.11 28.31
N GLU A 125 4.10 -15.39 28.52
CA GLU A 125 3.45 -15.29 29.83
C GLU A 125 2.83 -16.62 30.27
N LEU A 126 2.21 -17.35 29.35
CA LEU A 126 1.64 -18.67 29.62
C LEU A 126 2.74 -19.67 30.03
N ASN A 127 3.87 -19.69 29.31
CA ASN A 127 5.01 -20.53 29.66
C ASN A 127 5.60 -20.15 31.02
N ARG A 128 5.66 -18.85 31.34
CA ARG A 128 6.09 -18.38 32.67
C ARG A 128 5.18 -18.89 33.77
N LEU A 129 3.86 -18.75 33.61
CA LEU A 129 2.86 -19.21 34.57
C LEU A 129 2.87 -20.73 34.75
N ALA A 130 3.03 -21.50 33.67
CA ALA A 130 3.16 -22.95 33.72
C ALA A 130 4.38 -23.38 34.55
N ASN A 131 5.55 -22.79 34.29
CA ASN A 131 6.78 -23.05 35.05
C ASN A 131 6.64 -22.67 36.55
N ASP A 132 5.95 -21.56 36.85
CA ASP A 132 5.72 -21.13 38.23
C ASP A 132 4.77 -22.11 38.96
N LEU A 133 3.79 -22.66 38.25
CA LEU A 133 2.87 -23.67 38.78
C LEU A 133 3.60 -24.97 39.12
N GLU A 134 4.39 -25.52 38.19
CA GLU A 134 5.18 -26.75 38.39
C GLU A 134 6.11 -26.64 39.60
N LYS A 135 6.86 -25.53 39.71
CA LYS A 135 7.74 -25.27 40.87
C LYS A 135 6.99 -25.13 42.20
N SER A 136 5.72 -24.72 42.15
CA SER A 136 4.88 -24.60 43.35
C SER A 136 4.32 -25.95 43.81
N GLU A 137 4.13 -26.88 42.88
CA GLU A 137 3.70 -28.26 43.15
C GLU A 137 4.87 -29.09 43.70
N GLU A 138 6.08 -28.96 43.12
CA GLU A 138 7.30 -29.61 43.62
C GLU A 138 7.69 -29.20 45.06
N LYS A 139 7.33 -28.00 45.51
CA LYS A 139 7.58 -27.52 46.89
C LYS A 139 6.57 -28.02 47.92
N LYS A 140 5.47 -28.64 47.49
CA LYS A 140 4.40 -29.17 48.36
C LYS A 140 4.55 -30.67 48.65
N GLU A 141 5.38 -31.38 47.89
CA GLU A 141 5.85 -32.74 48.20
C GLU A 141 7.09 -32.73 49.12
#